data_AF-A0A7M7SWD8-F1
#
_entry.id   AF-A0A7M7SWD8-F1
#
_cell.length_a   1.000
_cell.length_b   1.000
_cell.length_c   1.000
_cell.angle_alpha   90.00
_cell.angle_beta   90.00
_cell.angle_gamma   90.00
#
_symmetry.space_group_name_H-M   'P 1'
#
loop_
_entity.id
_entity.type
_entity.pdbx_description
1 polymer ?
#
loop_
_entity_poly.entity_id
_entity_poly.type
_entity_poly.pdbx_seq_one_letter_code
_entity_poly.pdbx_strand_id
1 'polypeptide(L)'
;MANKRGREPSADGGDVDKIRAEIEQEKQMSTMLESSMIELETTMEELEKRYDCILDEGNEWKTRFETQEELNALLEKQLLFLRDKLEKAKESSKDGFSEELKAFDDLSEPSLRKLVKELEREKNSFNSQLRDYDWRLDQESKAFHKAHEARKNFLTELRNARLEEDKFKQSQKKGSHMGTPRDSYNSTPASRPPGRNVPDNQRIIDPRRGPIRKNAAVKLN
;
A
#
# COMPACT_ATOMS: atom_id res chain seq x y z
N MET A 1 -58.86 93.81 -53.91
CA MET A 1 -57.58 93.82 -53.18
C MET A 1 -57.50 92.61 -52.27
N ALA A 2 -56.29 92.12 -52.03
CA ALA A 2 -55.96 90.71 -51.88
C ALA A 2 -56.20 90.08 -50.49
N ASN A 3 -56.50 88.79 -50.56
CA ASN A 3 -56.48 87.76 -49.54
C ASN A 3 -55.17 87.76 -48.73
N LYS A 4 -55.25 87.85 -47.40
CA LYS A 4 -54.15 87.50 -46.48
C LYS A 4 -54.68 86.56 -45.40
N ARG A 5 -54.70 85.26 -45.71
CA ARG A 5 -54.66 84.21 -44.68
C ARG A 5 -53.23 84.18 -44.13
N GLY A 6 -53.03 84.87 -43.01
CA GLY A 6 -51.83 84.76 -42.19
C GLY A 6 -51.85 83.42 -41.47
N ARG A 7 -50.91 82.56 -41.85
CA ARG A 7 -50.55 81.27 -41.27
C ARG A 7 -50.32 81.40 -39.76
N GLU A 8 -51.14 80.73 -38.95
CA GLU A 8 -50.84 80.59 -37.52
C GLU A 8 -49.65 79.64 -37.32
N PRO A 9 -48.73 79.96 -36.38
CA PRO A 9 -47.57 79.14 -36.09
C PRO A 9 -47.97 77.87 -35.30
N SER A 10 -47.50 76.70 -35.76
CA SER A 10 -47.67 75.40 -35.11
C SER A 10 -47.23 75.42 -33.64
N ALA A 11 -48.20 75.51 -32.72
CA ALA A 11 -48.02 75.27 -31.29
C ALA A 11 -48.03 73.76 -30.93
N ASP A 12 -48.31 72.90 -31.90
CA ASP A 12 -48.48 71.44 -31.75
C ASP A 12 -47.14 70.68 -31.58
N GLY A 13 -46.04 71.21 -32.11
CA GLY A 13 -44.73 70.51 -32.06
C GLY A 13 -44.09 70.48 -30.67
N GLY A 14 -44.26 71.52 -29.86
CA GLY A 14 -43.62 71.61 -28.53
C GLY A 14 -44.28 70.71 -27.47
N ASP A 15 -45.57 70.44 -27.60
CA ASP A 15 -46.30 69.53 -26.71
C ASP A 15 -45.99 68.07 -27.08
N VAL A 16 -45.90 67.77 -28.39
CA VAL A 16 -45.48 66.46 -28.90
C VAL A 16 -44.05 66.10 -28.50
N ASP A 17 -43.11 67.04 -28.55
CA ASP A 17 -41.72 66.80 -28.13
C ASP A 17 -41.60 66.59 -26.61
N LYS A 18 -42.43 67.27 -25.81
CA LYS A 18 -42.51 67.06 -24.36
C LYS A 18 -43.06 65.66 -24.02
N ILE A 19 -44.16 65.27 -24.66
CA ILE A 19 -44.75 63.92 -24.50
C ILE A 19 -43.74 62.85 -24.93
N ARG A 20 -42.97 63.08 -26.00
CA ARG A 20 -41.91 62.15 -26.43
C ARG A 20 -40.81 61.99 -25.39
N ALA A 21 -40.39 63.09 -24.75
CA ALA A 21 -39.39 63.05 -23.69
C ALA A 21 -39.92 62.33 -22.44
N GLU A 22 -41.18 62.55 -22.06
CA GLU A 22 -41.84 61.85 -20.95
C GLU A 22 -41.94 60.33 -21.21
N ILE A 23 -42.34 59.93 -22.43
CA ILE A 23 -42.38 58.51 -22.84
C ILE A 23 -40.98 57.88 -22.78
N GLU A 24 -39.94 58.60 -23.19
CA GLU A 24 -38.57 58.08 -23.16
C GLU A 24 -38.07 57.91 -21.72
N GLN A 25 -38.38 58.87 -20.84
CA GLN A 25 -38.08 58.75 -19.41
C GLN A 25 -38.82 57.57 -18.77
N GLU A 26 -40.09 57.37 -19.10
CA GLU A 26 -40.90 56.24 -18.60
C GLU A 26 -40.35 54.90 -19.07
N LYS A 27 -39.92 54.78 -20.33
CA LYS A 27 -39.23 53.58 -20.85
C LYS A 27 -37.94 53.27 -20.13
N GLN A 28 -37.12 54.30 -19.86
CA GLN A 28 -35.89 54.15 -19.10
C GLN A 28 -36.17 53.69 -17.67
N MET A 29 -37.20 54.26 -17.04
CA MET A 29 -37.64 53.85 -15.70
C MET A 29 -38.15 52.40 -15.69
N SER A 30 -38.96 52.00 -16.68
CA SER A 30 -39.42 50.62 -16.85
C SER A 30 -38.24 49.65 -16.97
N THR A 31 -37.27 49.98 -17.82
CA THR A 31 -36.08 49.15 -18.03
C THR A 31 -35.24 49.00 -16.75
N MET A 32 -35.09 50.08 -15.97
CA MET A 32 -34.39 50.02 -14.68
C MET A 32 -35.14 49.16 -13.65
N LEU A 33 -36.48 49.25 -13.61
CA LEU A 33 -37.30 48.42 -12.73
C LEU A 33 -37.27 46.94 -13.13
N GLU A 34 -37.29 46.64 -14.43
CA GLU A 34 -37.13 45.28 -14.95
C GLU A 34 -35.75 44.70 -14.60
N SER A 35 -34.68 45.47 -14.76
CA SER A 35 -33.32 45.06 -14.33
C SER A 35 -33.28 44.77 -12.82
N SER A 36 -33.86 45.66 -12.01
CA SER A 36 -33.92 45.48 -10.56
C SER A 36 -34.77 44.29 -10.15
N MET A 37 -35.84 43.99 -10.89
CA MET A 37 -36.70 42.83 -10.65
C MET A 37 -35.93 41.54 -10.93
N ILE A 38 -35.22 41.46 -12.06
CA ILE A 38 -34.39 40.30 -12.41
C ILE A 38 -33.26 40.11 -11.39
N GLU A 39 -32.61 41.19 -10.95
CA GLU A 39 -31.60 41.13 -9.90
C GLU A 39 -32.20 40.60 -8.59
N LEU A 40 -33.39 41.08 -8.21
CA LEU A 40 -34.08 40.62 -7.00
C LEU A 40 -34.47 39.14 -7.11
N GLU A 41 -35.02 38.71 -8.23
CA GLU A 41 -35.32 37.30 -8.51
C GLU A 41 -34.06 36.43 -8.41
N THR A 42 -32.95 36.88 -8.99
CA THR A 42 -31.66 36.17 -8.90
C THR A 42 -31.19 36.07 -7.45
N THR A 43 -31.26 37.17 -6.68
CA THR A 43 -30.89 37.13 -5.26
C THR A 43 -31.81 36.23 -4.44
N MET A 44 -33.09 36.15 -4.78
CA MET A 44 -34.05 35.25 -4.15
C MET A 44 -33.68 33.79 -4.42
N GLU A 45 -33.40 33.44 -5.67
CA GLU A 45 -32.95 32.09 -6.03
C GLU A 45 -31.64 31.68 -5.33
N GLU A 46 -30.69 32.60 -5.20
CA GLU A 46 -29.44 32.35 -4.48
C GLU A 46 -29.66 32.09 -2.99
N LEU A 47 -30.58 32.84 -2.37
CA LEU A 47 -30.93 32.68 -0.96
C LEU A 47 -31.68 31.36 -0.71
N GLU A 48 -32.60 30.98 -1.60
CA GLU A 48 -33.30 29.70 -1.53
C GLU A 48 -32.32 28.52 -1.63
N LYS A 49 -31.39 28.56 -2.60
CA LYS A 49 -30.33 27.54 -2.72
C LYS A 49 -29.46 27.44 -1.47
N ARG A 50 -29.08 28.57 -0.87
CA ARG A 50 -28.30 28.58 0.38
C ARG A 50 -29.10 28.01 1.55
N TYR A 51 -30.40 28.30 1.62
CA TYR A 51 -31.28 27.78 2.65
C TYR A 51 -31.35 26.25 2.58
N ASP A 52 -31.51 25.68 1.39
CA ASP A 52 -31.53 24.23 1.19
C ASP A 52 -30.21 23.55 1.59
N CYS A 53 -29.06 24.16 1.25
CA CYS A 53 -27.75 23.62 1.67
C CYS A 53 -27.56 23.62 3.19
N ILE A 54 -28.05 24.65 3.89
CA ILE A 54 -27.95 24.74 5.36
C ILE A 54 -28.76 23.63 6.06
N LEU A 55 -29.92 23.26 5.49
CA LEU A 55 -30.74 22.18 6.03
C LEU A 55 -30.03 20.82 5.96
N ASP A 56 -29.22 20.58 4.94
CA ASP A 56 -28.51 19.31 4.75
C ASP A 56 -27.22 19.24 5.60
N GLU A 57 -26.45 20.34 5.66
CA GLU A 57 -25.26 20.44 6.53
C GLU A 57 -25.62 20.33 8.03
N GLY A 58 -26.81 20.78 8.42
CA GLY A 58 -27.35 20.65 9.78
C GLY A 58 -27.56 19.20 10.24
N ASN A 59 -27.62 18.24 9.33
CA ASN A 59 -27.87 16.83 9.64
C ASN A 59 -26.60 15.99 9.73
N GLU A 60 -25.52 16.39 9.05
CA GLU A 60 -24.29 15.60 9.02
C GLU A 60 -23.56 15.61 10.37
N TRP A 61 -23.38 16.79 10.98
CA TRP A 61 -22.70 16.88 12.28
C TRP A 61 -23.49 16.14 13.37
N LYS A 62 -24.83 16.18 13.30
CA LYS A 62 -25.71 15.48 14.23
C LYS A 62 -25.58 13.96 14.08
N THR A 63 -25.63 13.46 12.85
CA THR A 63 -25.44 12.03 12.57
C THR A 63 -24.06 11.54 13.02
N ARG A 64 -23.01 12.33 12.79
CA ARG A 64 -21.65 12.02 13.26
C ARG A 64 -21.57 12.02 14.78
N PHE A 65 -22.18 13.01 15.45
CA PHE A 65 -22.22 13.09 16.90
C PHE A 65 -22.94 11.88 17.51
N GLU A 66 -24.13 11.55 17.00
CA GLU A 66 -24.92 10.40 17.47
C GLU A 66 -24.16 9.09 17.26
N THR A 67 -23.55 8.87 16.10
CA THR A 67 -22.70 7.71 15.83
C THR A 67 -21.50 7.64 16.78
N GLN A 68 -20.88 8.78 17.08
CA GLN A 68 -19.74 8.84 18.01
C GLN A 68 -20.16 8.54 19.45
N GLU A 69 -21.31 9.02 19.90
CA GLU A 69 -21.86 8.68 21.21
C GLU A 69 -22.15 7.18 21.33
N GLU A 70 -22.75 6.57 20.31
CA GLU A 70 -23.00 5.13 20.28
C GLU A 70 -21.70 4.32 20.35
N LEU A 71 -20.69 4.72 19.57
CA LEU A 71 -19.37 4.09 19.60
C LEU A 71 -18.72 4.24 20.98
N ASN A 72 -18.77 5.43 21.58
CA ASN A 72 -18.22 5.68 22.91
C ASN A 72 -18.93 4.80 23.96
N ALA A 73 -20.26 4.67 23.90
CA ALA A 73 -21.00 3.81 24.81
C ALA A 73 -20.62 2.33 24.68
N LEU A 74 -20.34 1.86 23.45
CA LEU A 74 -19.83 0.50 23.22
C LEU A 74 -18.41 0.32 23.78
N LEU A 75 -17.53 1.30 23.59
CA LEU A 75 -16.17 1.29 24.11
C LEU A 75 -16.17 1.28 25.65
N GLU A 76 -17.03 2.07 26.29
CA GLU A 76 -17.18 2.07 27.75
C GLU A 76 -17.62 0.70 28.29
N LYS A 77 -18.60 0.06 27.63
CA LYS A 77 -19.04 -1.30 27.98
C LYS A 77 -17.90 -2.31 27.83
N GLN A 78 -17.13 -2.23 26.74
CA GLN A 78 -15.97 -3.10 26.52
C GLN A 78 -14.89 -2.88 27.59
N LEU A 79 -14.65 -1.62 27.96
CA LEU A 79 -13.67 -1.26 28.96
C LEU A 79 -14.06 -1.79 30.34
N LEU A 80 -15.34 -1.66 30.73
CA LEU A 80 -15.86 -2.25 31.96
C LEU A 80 -15.72 -3.78 31.97
N PHE A 81 -16.10 -4.45 30.88
CA PHE A 81 -15.96 -5.89 30.75
C PHE A 81 -14.51 -6.37 30.85
N LEU A 82 -13.58 -5.67 30.22
CA LEU A 82 -12.16 -5.98 30.29
C LEU A 82 -11.58 -5.74 31.70
N ARG A 83 -12.02 -4.68 32.38
CA ARG A 83 -11.65 -4.42 33.77
C ARG A 83 -12.12 -5.55 34.70
N ASP A 84 -13.38 -5.96 34.59
CA ASP A 84 -13.95 -7.08 35.37
C ASP A 84 -13.21 -8.41 35.10
N LYS A 85 -12.90 -8.71 33.83
CA LYS A 85 -12.08 -9.88 33.50
C LYS A 85 -10.69 -9.83 34.11
N LEU A 86 -10.05 -8.66 34.09
CA LEU A 86 -8.72 -8.47 34.67
C LEU A 86 -8.75 -8.62 36.19
N GLU A 87 -9.79 -8.10 36.84
CA GLU A 87 -9.98 -8.22 38.29
C GLU A 87 -10.20 -9.69 38.69
N LYS A 88 -11.09 -10.41 38.00
CA LYS A 88 -11.30 -11.85 38.22
C LYS A 88 -10.03 -12.67 38.00
N ALA A 89 -9.25 -12.35 36.97
CA ALA A 89 -7.97 -13.02 36.73
C ALA A 89 -6.97 -12.77 37.88
N LYS A 90 -6.90 -11.53 38.39
CA LYS A 90 -6.07 -11.18 39.55
C LYS A 90 -6.53 -11.89 40.82
N GLU A 91 -7.83 -11.90 41.09
CA GLU A 91 -8.41 -12.61 42.24
C GLU A 91 -8.11 -14.11 42.16
N SER A 92 -8.33 -14.74 41.00
CA SER A 92 -8.04 -16.17 40.82
C SER A 92 -6.57 -16.53 41.05
N SER A 93 -5.63 -15.69 40.62
CA SER A 93 -4.20 -15.90 40.86
C SER A 93 -3.81 -15.63 42.31
N LYS A 94 -4.48 -14.70 42.99
CA LYS A 94 -4.20 -14.35 44.38
C LYS A 94 -4.78 -15.40 45.35
N ASP A 95 -5.98 -15.91 45.06
CA ASP A 95 -6.62 -16.94 45.87
C ASP A 95 -5.89 -18.27 45.76
N GLY A 96 -5.50 -18.70 44.55
CA GLY A 96 -4.71 -19.93 44.38
C GLY A 96 -3.36 -19.89 45.12
N PHE A 97 -2.66 -18.75 45.07
CA PHE A 97 -1.40 -18.57 45.81
C PHE A 97 -1.63 -18.49 47.33
N SER A 98 -2.73 -17.86 47.77
CA SER A 98 -3.04 -17.76 49.20
C SER A 98 -3.47 -19.09 49.81
N GLU A 99 -4.17 -19.93 49.07
CA GLU A 99 -4.59 -21.26 49.53
C GLU A 99 -3.40 -22.22 49.59
N GLU A 100 -2.50 -22.16 48.59
CA GLU A 100 -1.25 -22.93 48.58
C GLU A 100 -0.30 -22.49 49.72
N LEU A 101 -0.20 -21.18 49.99
CA LEU A 101 0.60 -20.67 51.11
C LEU A 101 0.06 -21.12 52.48
N LYS A 102 -1.27 -21.10 52.67
CA LYS A 102 -1.92 -21.62 53.88
C LYS A 102 -1.69 -23.12 54.04
N ALA A 103 -1.72 -23.90 52.95
CA ALA A 103 -1.45 -25.32 53.01
C ALA A 103 -0.02 -25.62 53.50
N PHE A 104 0.96 -24.75 53.25
CA PHE A 104 2.30 -24.89 53.82
C PHE A 104 2.37 -24.52 55.31
N ASP A 105 1.58 -23.54 55.77
CA ASP A 105 1.49 -23.20 57.19
C ASP A 105 0.85 -24.32 58.03
N ASP A 106 -0.03 -25.13 57.43
CA ASP A 106 -0.66 -26.29 58.06
C ASP A 106 0.29 -27.52 58.15
N LEU A 107 1.44 -27.51 57.47
CA LEU A 107 2.41 -28.59 57.52
C LEU A 107 3.28 -28.50 58.78
N SER A 108 3.50 -29.66 59.41
CA SER A 108 4.47 -29.76 60.51
C SER A 108 5.90 -29.47 60.01
N GLU A 109 6.73 -28.90 60.89
CA GLU A 109 8.14 -28.59 60.59
C GLU A 109 8.94 -29.76 59.98
N PRO A 110 8.78 -31.03 60.45
CA PRO A 110 9.43 -32.18 59.80
C PRO A 110 8.95 -32.43 58.37
N SER A 111 7.68 -32.15 58.06
CA SER A 111 7.09 -32.33 56.74
C SER A 111 7.60 -31.27 55.78
N LEU A 112 7.68 -30.00 56.21
CA LEU A 112 8.31 -28.92 55.46
C LEU A 112 9.78 -29.24 55.13
N ARG A 113 10.55 -29.75 56.09
CA ARG A 113 11.94 -30.16 55.86
C ARG A 113 12.08 -31.29 54.83
N LYS A 114 11.11 -32.22 54.77
CA LYS A 114 11.08 -33.28 53.74
C LYS A 114 10.77 -32.69 52.38
N LEU A 115 9.76 -31.82 52.29
CA LEU A 115 9.35 -31.15 51.06
C LEU A 115 10.49 -30.31 50.47
N VAL A 116 11.21 -29.53 51.29
CA VAL A 116 12.38 -28.77 50.83
C VAL A 116 13.43 -29.69 50.20
N LYS A 117 13.74 -30.83 50.84
CA LYS A 117 14.70 -31.79 50.30
C LYS A 117 14.21 -32.43 48.99
N GLU A 118 12.91 -32.63 48.83
CA GLU A 118 12.32 -33.15 47.59
C GLU A 118 12.43 -32.12 46.46
N LEU A 119 12.01 -30.88 46.72
CA LEU A 119 12.13 -29.76 45.78
C LEU A 119 13.59 -29.50 45.38
N GLU A 120 14.55 -29.61 46.30
CA GLU A 120 15.98 -29.51 45.98
C GLU A 120 16.45 -30.63 45.03
N ARG A 121 15.95 -31.86 45.21
CA ARG A 121 16.27 -32.98 44.30
C ARG A 121 15.65 -32.77 42.93
N GLU A 122 14.40 -32.36 42.86
CA GLU A 122 13.72 -32.06 41.60
C GLU A 122 14.40 -30.91 40.86
N LYS A 123 14.70 -29.81 41.56
CA LYS A 123 15.49 -28.69 41.02
C LYS A 123 16.81 -29.17 40.44
N ASN A 124 17.54 -30.03 41.15
CA ASN A 124 18.81 -30.55 40.66
C ASN A 124 18.62 -31.48 39.44
N SER A 125 17.57 -32.32 39.45
CA SER A 125 17.20 -33.16 38.31
C SER A 125 16.88 -32.34 37.07
N PHE A 126 16.05 -31.29 37.20
CA PHE A 126 15.71 -30.40 36.09
C PHE A 126 16.92 -29.62 35.58
N ASN A 127 17.81 -29.16 36.48
CA ASN A 127 19.05 -28.51 36.06
C ASN A 127 19.96 -29.45 35.26
N SER A 128 20.04 -30.72 35.63
CA SER A 128 20.78 -31.72 34.86
C SER A 128 20.14 -31.94 33.48
N GLN A 129 18.82 -32.11 33.42
CA GLN A 129 18.10 -32.25 32.15
C GLN A 129 18.29 -31.04 31.23
N LEU A 130 18.27 -29.82 31.79
CA LEU A 130 18.49 -28.59 31.03
C LEU A 130 19.89 -28.57 30.40
N ARG A 131 20.92 -28.96 31.16
CA ARG A 131 22.29 -29.10 30.63
C ARG A 131 22.37 -30.16 29.53
N ASP A 132 21.67 -31.27 29.68
CA ASP A 132 21.63 -32.34 28.66
C ASP A 132 20.96 -31.84 27.38
N TYR A 133 19.86 -31.08 27.48
CA TYR A 133 19.20 -30.48 26.33
C TYR A 133 20.06 -29.42 25.66
N ASP A 134 20.71 -28.54 26.41
CA ASP A 134 21.65 -27.54 25.87
C ASP A 134 22.78 -28.23 25.09
N TRP A 135 23.36 -29.30 25.67
CA TRP A 135 24.40 -30.07 24.99
C TRP A 135 23.89 -30.73 23.71
N ARG A 136 22.69 -31.33 23.73
CA ARG A 136 22.09 -31.95 22.53
C ARG A 136 21.82 -30.92 21.43
N LEU A 137 21.32 -29.73 21.79
CA LEU A 137 21.09 -28.64 20.85
C LEU A 137 22.41 -28.16 20.21
N ASP A 138 23.47 -28.04 20.99
CA ASP A 138 24.80 -27.72 20.46
C ASP A 138 25.31 -28.78 19.47
N GLN A 139 25.13 -30.06 19.79
CA GLN A 139 25.49 -31.15 18.87
C GLN A 139 24.66 -31.13 17.58
N GLU A 140 23.35 -30.90 17.68
CA GLU A 140 22.46 -30.81 16.52
C GLU A 140 22.82 -29.60 15.64
N SER A 141 23.11 -28.45 16.25
CA SER A 141 23.59 -27.26 15.54
C SER A 141 24.89 -27.53 14.77
N LYS A 142 25.86 -28.19 15.40
CA LYS A 142 27.12 -28.60 14.74
C LYS A 142 26.87 -29.56 13.58
N ALA A 143 26.01 -30.56 13.78
CA ALA A 143 25.65 -31.52 12.73
C ALA A 143 24.93 -30.84 11.56
N PHE A 144 24.01 -29.90 11.85
CA PHE A 144 23.31 -29.10 10.87
C PHE A 144 24.28 -28.26 10.05
N HIS A 145 25.19 -27.51 10.69
CA HIS A 145 26.18 -26.70 9.97
C HIS A 145 27.09 -27.54 9.09
N LYS A 146 27.53 -28.71 9.57
CA LYS A 146 28.32 -29.66 8.77
C LYS A 146 27.55 -30.15 7.53
N ALA A 147 26.29 -30.55 7.70
CA ALA A 147 25.45 -30.98 6.59
C ALA A 147 25.13 -29.82 5.62
N HIS A 148 24.95 -28.61 6.13
CA HIS A 148 24.68 -27.41 5.35
C HIS A 148 25.86 -27.03 4.45
N GLU A 149 27.08 -26.99 5.00
CA GLU A 149 28.29 -26.73 4.22
C GLU A 149 28.55 -27.84 3.19
N ALA A 150 28.31 -29.11 3.53
CA ALA A 150 28.40 -30.19 2.55
C ALA A 150 27.41 -30.01 1.38
N ARG A 151 26.14 -29.66 1.67
CA ARG A 151 25.14 -29.35 0.64
C ARG A 151 25.57 -28.19 -0.25
N LYS A 152 26.10 -27.11 0.34
CA LYS A 152 26.60 -25.94 -0.38
C LYS A 152 27.75 -26.32 -1.31
N ASN A 153 28.68 -27.16 -0.84
CA ASN A 153 29.77 -27.68 -1.67
C ASN A 153 29.21 -28.49 -2.85
N PHE A 154 28.29 -29.43 -2.63
CA PHE A 154 27.67 -30.20 -3.72
C PHE A 154 26.92 -29.31 -4.71
N LEU A 155 26.24 -28.25 -4.26
CA LEU A 155 25.60 -27.29 -5.16
C LEU A 155 26.62 -26.55 -6.03
N THR A 156 27.77 -26.17 -5.47
CA THR A 156 28.85 -25.55 -6.25
C THR A 156 29.46 -26.53 -7.25
N GLU A 157 29.69 -27.78 -6.86
CA GLU A 157 30.17 -28.83 -7.75
C GLU A 157 29.18 -29.12 -8.88
N LEU A 158 27.88 -29.22 -8.58
CA LEU A 158 26.83 -29.43 -9.58
C LEU A 158 26.76 -28.26 -10.58
N ARG A 159 26.89 -27.01 -10.08
CA ARG A 159 26.96 -25.84 -10.94
C ARG A 159 28.18 -25.89 -11.86
N ASN A 160 29.35 -26.25 -11.34
CA ASN A 160 30.57 -26.38 -12.12
C ASN A 160 30.44 -27.50 -13.17
N ALA A 161 29.90 -28.67 -12.79
CA ALA A 161 29.66 -29.78 -13.69
C ALA A 161 28.72 -29.40 -14.85
N ARG A 162 27.65 -28.64 -14.57
CA ARG A 162 26.75 -28.09 -15.61
C ARG A 162 27.48 -27.14 -16.56
N LEU A 163 28.34 -26.26 -16.02
CA LEU A 163 29.14 -25.36 -16.86
C LEU A 163 30.12 -26.12 -17.76
N GLU A 164 30.74 -27.19 -17.26
CA GLU A 164 31.60 -28.05 -18.08
C GLU A 164 30.81 -28.85 -19.12
N GLU A 165 29.61 -29.34 -18.78
CA GLU A 165 28.70 -29.99 -19.73
C GLU A 165 28.27 -29.04 -20.86
N ASP A 166 27.94 -27.79 -20.54
CA ASP A 166 27.58 -26.76 -21.53
C ASP A 166 28.76 -26.44 -22.45
N LYS A 167 29.98 -26.32 -21.90
CA LYS A 167 31.21 -26.16 -22.70
C LYS A 167 31.43 -27.36 -23.62
N PHE A 168 31.22 -28.58 -23.12
CA PHE A 168 31.35 -29.81 -23.91
C PHE A 168 30.30 -29.88 -25.03
N LYS A 169 29.03 -29.51 -24.77
CA LYS A 169 27.99 -29.41 -25.81
C LYS A 169 28.33 -28.33 -26.84
N GLN A 170 28.89 -27.20 -26.42
CA GLN A 170 29.29 -26.13 -27.33
C GLN A 170 30.49 -26.53 -28.19
N SER A 171 31.47 -27.26 -27.65
CA SER A 171 32.60 -27.79 -28.41
C SER A 171 32.17 -28.91 -29.37
N GLN A 172 31.25 -29.79 -28.97
CA GLN A 172 30.62 -30.78 -29.86
C GLN A 172 29.86 -30.11 -31.02
N LYS A 173 29.08 -29.05 -30.76
CA LYS A 173 28.41 -28.29 -31.83
C LYS A 173 29.39 -27.62 -32.79
N LYS A 174 30.55 -27.15 -32.32
CA LYS A 174 31.61 -26.57 -33.17
C LYS A 174 32.43 -27.64 -33.91
N GLY A 175 32.60 -28.83 -33.35
CA GLY A 175 33.26 -29.98 -33.99
C GLY A 175 32.38 -30.72 -34.99
N SER A 176 31.05 -30.64 -34.85
CA SER A 176 30.08 -31.25 -35.76
C SER A 176 29.93 -30.53 -37.11
N HIS A 177 30.59 -29.39 -37.32
CA HIS A 177 30.65 -28.73 -38.63
C HIS A 177 31.76 -29.29 -39.56
N MET A 178 32.54 -30.28 -39.10
CA MET A 178 33.38 -31.13 -39.96
C MET A 178 32.67 -32.48 -40.11
N GLY A 179 31.76 -32.53 -41.09
CA GLY A 179 30.78 -33.60 -41.28
C GLY A 179 31.38 -34.98 -41.54
N THR A 180 30.88 -35.96 -40.81
CA THR A 180 30.81 -37.35 -41.24
C THR A 180 29.36 -37.81 -41.04
N PRO A 181 28.55 -37.96 -42.11
CA PRO A 181 27.18 -38.42 -41.99
C PRO A 181 27.16 -39.91 -41.65
N ARG A 182 26.57 -40.26 -40.50
CA ARG A 182 26.21 -41.64 -40.16
C ARG A 182 24.70 -41.79 -40.21
N ASP A 183 24.29 -42.85 -40.91
CA ASP A 183 22.96 -43.44 -41.07
C ASP A 183 21.98 -42.73 -42.03
N SER A 184 21.99 -43.17 -43.29
CA SER A 184 20.76 -43.27 -44.09
C SER A 184 20.96 -44.22 -45.29
N TYR A 185 20.64 -45.50 -45.09
CA TYR A 185 20.03 -46.31 -46.14
C TYR A 185 18.52 -46.13 -46.00
N ASN A 186 18.03 -45.05 -46.60
CA ASN A 186 16.73 -45.05 -47.27
C ASN A 186 16.72 -43.89 -48.27
N SER A 187 16.79 -44.28 -49.53
CA SER A 187 16.75 -43.41 -50.69
C SER A 187 15.45 -42.63 -50.76
N THR A 188 15.52 -41.31 -50.86
CA THR A 188 14.71 -40.48 -51.79
C THR A 188 15.20 -39.02 -51.78
N PRO A 189 15.48 -38.37 -52.93
CA PRO A 189 16.04 -37.03 -52.97
C PRO A 189 15.00 -35.97 -53.39
N ALA A 190 14.95 -34.82 -52.72
CA ALA A 190 14.42 -33.58 -53.31
C ALA A 190 14.86 -32.29 -52.57
N SER A 191 15.87 -31.63 -53.15
CA SER A 191 16.02 -30.18 -53.34
C SER A 191 15.89 -29.18 -52.18
N ARG A 192 17.00 -28.50 -51.88
CA ARG A 192 17.01 -27.10 -51.40
C ARG A 192 18.16 -26.32 -52.06
N PRO A 193 17.96 -25.09 -52.57
CA PRO A 193 19.07 -24.25 -53.06
C PRO A 193 19.58 -23.25 -52.00
N PRO A 194 20.78 -22.63 -52.20
CA PRO A 194 21.66 -22.15 -51.13
C PRO A 194 21.86 -20.63 -51.07
N GLY A 195 22.30 -20.09 -49.92
CA GLY A 195 22.92 -18.74 -49.87
C GLY A 195 23.20 -18.13 -48.48
N ARG A 196 24.51 -17.97 -48.16
CA ARG A 196 25.17 -17.03 -47.20
C ARG A 196 25.12 -17.41 -45.70
N ASN A 197 26.17 -17.73 -44.94
CA ASN A 197 27.59 -17.32 -44.72
C ASN A 197 27.85 -16.08 -43.82
N VAL A 198 28.20 -16.37 -42.54
CA VAL A 198 29.00 -15.64 -41.51
C VAL A 198 28.30 -14.64 -40.53
N PRO A 199 28.37 -14.86 -39.19
CA PRO A 199 28.00 -13.87 -38.16
C PRO A 199 29.15 -12.99 -37.64
N ASP A 200 28.77 -11.73 -37.43
CA ASP A 200 29.51 -10.52 -37.10
C ASP A 200 29.79 -10.39 -35.59
N ASN A 201 30.98 -10.76 -35.09
CA ASN A 201 31.49 -10.32 -33.77
C ASN A 201 32.94 -10.75 -33.51
N GLN A 202 33.91 -9.94 -33.93
CA GLN A 202 35.28 -9.98 -33.38
C GLN A 202 35.69 -8.57 -32.92
N ARG A 203 35.41 -8.25 -31.66
CA ARG A 203 36.14 -7.21 -30.92
C ARG A 203 37.36 -7.86 -30.28
N ILE A 204 38.49 -7.74 -30.95
CA ILE A 204 39.80 -8.21 -30.48
C ILE A 204 40.25 -7.33 -29.30
N ILE A 205 40.46 -7.93 -28.13
CA ILE A 205 41.00 -7.27 -26.92
C ILE A 205 42.53 -7.42 -26.95
N ASP A 206 43.26 -6.30 -26.86
CA ASP A 206 44.72 -6.26 -26.76
C ASP A 206 45.19 -6.84 -25.41
N PRO A 207 46.03 -7.90 -25.38
CA PRO A 207 46.50 -8.55 -24.16
C PRO A 207 47.31 -7.67 -23.21
N ARG A 208 47.90 -6.55 -23.68
CA ARG A 208 48.75 -5.70 -22.82
C ARG A 208 47.99 -4.68 -21.99
N ARG A 209 46.70 -4.45 -22.28
CA ARG A 209 45.91 -3.39 -21.61
C ARG A 209 44.83 -3.91 -20.64
N GLY A 210 44.67 -5.22 -20.50
CA GLY A 210 43.74 -5.82 -19.57
C GLY A 210 42.26 -5.45 -19.81
N PRO A 211 41.31 -6.02 -19.06
CA PRO A 211 39.89 -5.76 -19.23
C PRO A 211 39.56 -4.28 -18.94
N ILE A 212 38.90 -3.61 -19.88
CA ILE A 212 38.47 -2.20 -19.75
C ILE A 212 37.55 -2.09 -18.52
N ARG A 213 38.02 -1.45 -17.44
CA ARG A 213 37.22 -1.18 -16.24
C ARG A 213 36.18 -0.11 -16.58
N LYS A 214 34.89 -0.44 -16.42
CA LYS A 214 33.79 0.52 -16.52
C LYS A 214 33.74 1.34 -15.22
N ASN A 215 34.39 2.50 -15.20
CA ASN A 215 34.20 3.48 -14.12
C ASN A 215 33.14 4.47 -14.61
N ALA A 216 31.89 4.29 -14.24
CA ALA A 216 30.88 5.33 -14.35
C ALA A 216 30.56 5.83 -12.94
N ALA A 217 31.27 6.88 -12.52
CA ALA A 217 30.89 7.68 -11.36
C ALA A 217 29.77 8.62 -11.79
N VAL A 218 28.59 8.50 -11.18
CA VAL A 218 27.54 9.53 -11.27
C VAL A 218 27.79 10.47 -10.09
N LYS A 219 28.25 11.69 -10.38
CA LYS A 219 28.22 12.80 -9.44
C LYS A 219 26.77 13.27 -9.35
N LEU A 220 26.19 13.25 -8.16
CA LEU A 220 24.98 14.00 -7.85
C LEU A 220 25.41 15.46 -7.66
N ASN A 221 24.86 16.35 -8.49
CA ASN A 221 24.85 17.80 -8.25
C ASN A 221 23.61 18.14 -7.43
#